data_AF-A0A350CGW0-F1
#
_entry.id   AF-A0A350CGW0-F1
#
_cell.length_a   1.000
_cell.length_b   1.000
_cell.length_c   1.000
_cell.angle_alpha   90.00
_cell.angle_beta   90.00
_cell.angle_gamma   90.00
#
_symmetry.space_group_name_H-M   'P 1'
#
loop_
_entity.id
_entity.type
_entity.pdbx_description
1 polymer ?
#
loop_
_entity_poly.entity_id
_entity_poly.type
_entity_poly.pdbx_seq_one_letter_code
_entity_poly.pdbx_strand_id
1 'polypeptide(L)'
;GLGQQGLGQPAIQTGPAQAVGLQAVTEAIVTKARLLLWSKPCIDAVAGALQQAGDLTAADGLLKLAASIPAEAVRDAEFAFFQKIHSTGSDSLNTSGFFLTAAHDPGLLAVLKSLPRARASRDDEGQSAMDSWALSSQQMVLTYVDQLRAMSQAPGSRLSPNQKGFPVRPHRNAEFDFTGMIRLTPNPANPAEASIAETRVYYARASFSPKKARDSEDVMKHYKSAVSGVQRSDQTRGLTWLDGGKAGGSGTRRSMDVIIREGTVGTPGGGADGGRMGGMAGPTGGEFAGGGAMGGGAGGNYVIEVVIVEIADPQPEAAAGAAAAK
;
A
#
# COMPACT_ATOMS: atom_id res chain seq x y z
N GLY A 1 32.16 -70.80 3.23
CA GLY A 1 31.16 -70.26 2.30
C GLY A 1 30.18 -69.43 3.11
N LEU A 2 29.82 -68.24 2.61
CA LEU A 2 28.99 -67.20 3.24
C LEU A 2 29.73 -66.54 4.41
N GLY A 3 29.95 -65.23 4.54
CA GLY A 3 29.29 -64.05 3.98
C GLY A 3 29.08 -63.08 5.15
N GLN A 4 29.94 -62.08 5.34
CA GLN A 4 29.68 -60.96 6.25
C GLN A 4 30.09 -59.65 5.57
N GLN A 5 29.06 -58.87 5.21
CA GLN A 5 29.14 -57.50 4.74
C GLN A 5 29.38 -56.58 5.94
N GLY A 6 30.55 -55.93 5.99
CA GLY A 6 30.80 -54.74 6.79
C GLY A 6 30.68 -53.51 5.92
N LEU A 7 29.70 -52.66 6.23
CA LEU A 7 29.39 -51.40 5.56
C LEU A 7 30.53 -50.39 5.73
N GLY A 8 31.38 -50.25 4.71
CA GLY A 8 32.24 -49.08 4.54
C GLY A 8 31.46 -47.99 3.80
N GLN A 9 31.04 -46.94 4.50
CA GLN A 9 30.46 -45.75 3.87
C GLN A 9 31.48 -45.14 2.88
N PRO A 10 31.10 -44.85 1.62
CA PRO A 10 31.91 -43.97 0.79
C PRO A 10 31.81 -42.55 1.38
N ALA A 11 32.95 -42.01 1.78
CA ALA A 11 33.07 -40.61 2.17
C ALA A 11 32.58 -39.72 1.01
N ILE A 12 31.41 -39.11 1.18
CA ILE A 12 30.98 -38.02 0.31
C ILE A 12 31.93 -36.87 0.60
N GLN A 13 32.89 -36.65 -0.30
CA GLN A 13 33.63 -35.40 -0.35
C GLN A 13 32.60 -34.28 -0.58
N THR A 14 32.20 -33.61 0.49
CA THR A 14 31.56 -32.31 0.41
C THR A 14 32.61 -31.32 -0.07
N GLY A 15 32.79 -31.26 -1.40
CA GLY A 15 33.36 -30.08 -2.02
C GLY A 15 32.54 -28.87 -1.56
N PRO A 16 33.15 -27.68 -1.43
CA PRO A 16 32.37 -26.49 -1.11
C PRO A 16 31.27 -26.41 -2.15
N ALA A 17 30.02 -26.46 -1.69
CA ALA A 17 28.89 -26.09 -2.53
C ALA A 17 29.28 -24.74 -3.13
N GLN A 18 29.50 -24.70 -4.44
CA GLN A 18 29.54 -23.45 -5.15
C GLN A 18 28.18 -22.84 -4.86
N ALA A 19 28.13 -21.94 -3.87
CA ALA A 19 27.08 -20.99 -3.74
C ALA A 19 26.95 -20.43 -5.15
N VAL A 20 25.82 -20.75 -5.82
CA VAL A 20 25.48 -20.15 -7.09
C VAL A 20 25.56 -18.66 -6.79
N GLY A 21 26.68 -18.06 -7.18
CA GLY A 21 26.98 -16.69 -6.82
C GLY A 21 25.82 -15.90 -7.36
N LEU A 22 25.12 -15.18 -6.48
CA LEU A 22 24.18 -14.16 -6.91
C LEU A 22 24.97 -13.25 -7.85
N GLN A 23 24.87 -13.49 -9.16
CA GLN A 23 25.43 -12.61 -10.16
C GLN A 23 24.89 -11.23 -9.80
N ALA A 24 25.80 -10.28 -9.59
CA ALA A 24 25.42 -8.92 -9.26
C ALA A 24 24.39 -8.48 -10.30
N VAL A 25 23.15 -8.24 -9.87
CA VAL A 25 22.07 -7.80 -10.74
C VAL A 25 22.49 -6.45 -11.30
N THR A 26 22.92 -6.42 -12.56
CA THR A 26 23.41 -5.21 -13.21
C THR A 26 22.23 -4.35 -13.67
N GLU A 27 22.46 -3.04 -13.80
CA GLU A 27 21.46 -2.11 -14.36
C GLU A 27 20.96 -2.57 -15.75
N ALA A 28 21.84 -3.17 -16.56
CA ALA A 28 21.48 -3.73 -17.85
C ALA A 28 20.49 -4.91 -17.74
N ILE A 29 20.67 -5.79 -16.74
CA ILE A 29 19.74 -6.90 -16.46
C ILE A 29 18.41 -6.36 -15.96
N VAL A 30 18.42 -5.38 -15.04
CA VAL A 30 17.19 -4.72 -14.55
C VAL A 30 16.43 -4.08 -15.70
N THR A 31 17.14 -3.39 -16.58
CA THR A 31 16.52 -2.74 -17.75
C THR A 31 15.89 -3.78 -18.67
N LYS A 32 16.60 -4.86 -19.01
CA LYS A 32 16.02 -5.94 -19.85
C LYS A 32 14.81 -6.60 -19.20
N ALA A 33 14.88 -6.90 -17.91
CA ALA A 33 13.78 -7.49 -17.17
C ALA A 33 12.55 -6.56 -17.17
N ARG A 34 12.75 -5.27 -16.91
CA ARG A 34 11.70 -4.24 -16.97
C ARG A 34 11.01 -4.22 -18.34
N LEU A 35 11.79 -4.18 -19.42
CA LEU A 35 11.26 -4.16 -20.79
C LEU A 35 10.43 -5.39 -21.12
N LEU A 36 10.85 -6.57 -20.65
CA LEU A 36 10.11 -7.81 -20.84
C LEU A 36 8.80 -7.82 -20.03
N LEU A 37 8.89 -7.51 -18.74
CA LEU A 37 7.76 -7.55 -17.81
C LEU A 37 6.68 -6.53 -18.16
N TRP A 38 7.06 -5.38 -18.71
CA TRP A 38 6.13 -4.34 -19.11
C TRP A 38 5.66 -4.45 -20.56
N SER A 39 6.21 -5.40 -21.33
CA SER A 39 5.76 -5.64 -22.69
C SER A 39 4.30 -6.09 -22.73
N LYS A 40 3.57 -5.65 -23.78
CA LYS A 40 2.18 -6.04 -24.00
C LYS A 40 1.93 -7.56 -23.94
N PRO A 41 2.74 -8.43 -24.57
CA PRO A 41 2.53 -9.88 -24.47
C PRO A 41 2.64 -10.41 -23.03
N CYS A 42 3.55 -9.87 -22.21
CA CYS A 42 3.68 -10.29 -20.81
C CYS A 42 2.48 -9.80 -19.98
N ILE A 43 2.09 -8.54 -20.16
CA ILE A 43 0.89 -7.96 -19.52
C ILE A 43 -0.36 -8.79 -19.84
N ASP A 44 -0.60 -9.07 -21.13
CA ASP A 44 -1.77 -9.84 -21.57
C ASP A 44 -1.75 -11.27 -21.01
N ALA A 45 -0.57 -11.90 -20.92
CA ALA A 45 -0.41 -13.24 -20.35
C ALA A 45 -0.67 -13.26 -18.84
N VAL A 46 -0.15 -12.29 -18.08
CA VAL A 46 -0.37 -12.19 -16.62
C VAL A 46 -1.85 -11.90 -16.33
N ALA A 47 -2.46 -10.96 -17.05
CA ALA A 47 -3.87 -10.63 -16.92
C ALA A 47 -4.77 -11.84 -17.24
N GLY A 48 -4.49 -12.54 -18.35
CA GLY A 48 -5.23 -13.76 -18.73
C GLY A 48 -5.09 -14.88 -17.71
N ALA A 49 -3.89 -15.10 -17.16
CA ALA A 49 -3.67 -16.10 -16.12
C ALA A 49 -4.42 -15.77 -14.81
N LEU A 50 -4.48 -14.49 -14.42
CA LEU A 50 -5.21 -14.06 -13.21
C LEU A 50 -6.72 -14.26 -13.37
N GLN A 51 -7.25 -14.01 -14.57
CA GLN A 51 -8.67 -14.25 -14.87
C GLN A 51 -9.03 -15.73 -14.73
N GLN A 52 -8.13 -16.63 -15.12
CA GLN A 52 -8.31 -18.08 -15.03
C GLN A 52 -8.11 -18.63 -13.61
N ALA A 53 -7.40 -17.92 -12.74
CA ALA A 53 -7.18 -18.36 -11.36
C ALA A 53 -8.50 -18.47 -10.58
N GLY A 54 -8.71 -19.62 -9.94
CA GLY A 54 -9.93 -19.93 -9.18
C GLY A 54 -9.89 -19.48 -7.72
N ASP A 55 -8.71 -19.48 -7.11
CA ASP A 55 -8.50 -19.18 -5.70
C ASP A 55 -7.11 -18.57 -5.43
N LEU A 56 -6.87 -18.21 -4.15
CA LEU A 56 -5.61 -17.62 -3.70
C LEU A 56 -4.43 -18.58 -3.76
N THR A 57 -4.64 -19.88 -3.56
CA THR A 57 -3.58 -20.88 -3.58
C THR A 57 -3.01 -21.04 -4.99
N ALA A 58 -3.88 -21.08 -6.00
CA ALA A 58 -3.48 -21.11 -7.40
C ALA A 58 -2.84 -19.79 -7.87
N ALA A 59 -3.20 -18.66 -7.24
CA ALA A 59 -2.78 -17.33 -7.67
C ALA A 59 -1.55 -16.76 -6.94
N ASP A 60 -1.07 -17.33 -5.82
CA ASP A 60 -0.06 -16.68 -4.95
C ASP A 60 1.18 -16.16 -5.69
N GLY A 61 1.84 -17.02 -6.47
CA GLY A 61 3.02 -16.61 -7.25
C GLY A 61 2.70 -15.59 -8.34
N LEU A 62 1.53 -15.72 -8.95
CA LEU A 62 1.06 -14.84 -10.03
C LEU A 62 0.68 -13.45 -9.50
N LEU A 63 0.07 -13.37 -8.31
CA LEU A 63 -0.28 -12.11 -7.65
C LEU A 63 0.97 -11.31 -7.30
N LYS A 64 2.05 -11.96 -6.86
CA LYS A 64 3.33 -11.28 -6.57
C LYS A 64 3.93 -10.67 -7.83
N LEU A 65 3.82 -11.37 -8.97
CA LEU A 65 4.25 -10.84 -10.26
C LEU A 65 3.34 -9.69 -10.72
N ALA A 66 2.02 -9.90 -10.70
CA ALA A 66 1.03 -8.91 -11.11
C ALA A 66 1.16 -7.60 -10.33
N ALA A 67 1.32 -7.68 -9.01
CA ALA A 67 1.46 -6.52 -8.13
C ALA A 67 2.80 -5.77 -8.29
N SER A 68 3.64 -6.16 -9.25
CA SER A 68 4.84 -5.45 -9.68
C SER A 68 4.74 -4.81 -11.07
N ILE A 69 3.62 -5.03 -11.78
CA ILE A 69 3.39 -4.54 -13.14
C ILE A 69 2.36 -3.40 -13.10
N PRO A 70 2.79 -2.13 -13.21
CA PRO A 70 1.90 -0.96 -13.12
C PRO A 70 1.11 -0.70 -14.41
N ALA A 71 0.36 -1.70 -14.87
CA ALA A 71 -0.45 -1.65 -16.09
C ALA A 71 -1.95 -1.77 -15.79
N GLU A 72 -2.78 -1.01 -16.51
CA GLU A 72 -4.23 -1.00 -16.33
C GLU A 72 -4.84 -2.42 -16.48
N ALA A 73 -4.45 -3.14 -17.54
CA ALA A 73 -4.97 -4.49 -17.80
C ALA A 73 -4.65 -5.49 -16.67
N VAL A 74 -3.50 -5.35 -16.00
CA VAL A 74 -3.14 -6.18 -14.84
C VAL A 74 -3.98 -5.80 -13.64
N ARG A 75 -4.11 -4.49 -13.34
CA ARG A 75 -4.94 -4.00 -12.23
C ARG A 75 -6.41 -4.37 -12.38
N ASP A 76 -6.94 -4.34 -13.59
CA ASP A 76 -8.32 -4.75 -13.86
C ASP A 76 -8.50 -6.26 -13.69
N ALA A 77 -7.48 -7.06 -14.06
CA ALA A 77 -7.47 -8.49 -13.78
C ALA A 77 -7.34 -8.80 -12.28
N GLU A 78 -6.51 -8.06 -11.55
CA GLU A 78 -6.41 -8.12 -10.09
C GLU A 78 -7.73 -7.75 -9.43
N PHE A 79 -8.38 -6.67 -9.86
CA PHE A 79 -9.71 -6.28 -9.38
C PHE A 79 -10.73 -7.39 -9.60
N ALA A 80 -10.81 -7.93 -10.83
CA ALA A 80 -11.74 -9.00 -11.16
C ALA A 80 -11.48 -10.26 -10.32
N PHE A 81 -10.20 -10.60 -10.10
CA PHE A 81 -9.81 -11.71 -9.26
C PHE A 81 -10.21 -11.48 -7.80
N PHE A 82 -9.84 -10.34 -7.20
CA PHE A 82 -10.21 -10.02 -5.81
C PHE A 82 -11.73 -9.92 -5.62
N GLN A 83 -12.45 -9.39 -6.60
CA GLN A 83 -13.91 -9.36 -6.57
C GLN A 83 -14.50 -10.78 -6.57
N LYS A 84 -13.93 -11.69 -7.36
CA LYS A 84 -14.34 -13.11 -7.41
C LYS A 84 -14.15 -13.82 -6.07
N ILE A 85 -13.02 -13.56 -5.40
CA ILE A 85 -12.69 -14.18 -4.10
C ILE A 85 -13.11 -13.32 -2.89
N HIS A 86 -13.85 -12.24 -3.12
CA HIS A 86 -14.10 -11.21 -2.11
C HIS A 86 -14.72 -11.78 -0.83
N SER A 87 -15.66 -12.72 -0.97
CA SER A 87 -16.35 -13.39 0.14
C SER A 87 -15.44 -14.27 1.00
N THR A 88 -14.32 -14.74 0.46
CA THR A 88 -13.31 -15.51 1.19
C THR A 88 -12.45 -14.63 2.09
N GLY A 89 -12.43 -13.32 1.83
CA GLY A 89 -11.56 -12.37 2.53
C GLY A 89 -10.11 -12.42 2.07
N SER A 90 -9.27 -11.63 2.73
CA SER A 90 -7.86 -11.42 2.40
C SER A 90 -6.90 -11.87 3.51
N ASP A 91 -7.38 -12.62 4.49
CA ASP A 91 -6.61 -12.97 5.69
C ASP A 91 -5.34 -13.77 5.39
N SER A 92 -5.38 -14.65 4.40
CA SER A 92 -4.19 -15.40 3.96
C SER A 92 -3.14 -14.51 3.29
N LEU A 93 -3.57 -13.48 2.53
CA LEU A 93 -2.68 -12.48 1.94
C LEU A 93 -2.10 -11.53 3.02
N ASN A 94 -2.91 -11.16 4.01
CA ASN A 94 -2.45 -10.38 5.16
C ASN A 94 -1.39 -11.17 5.96
N THR A 95 -1.65 -12.45 6.19
CA THR A 95 -0.75 -13.34 6.95
C THR A 95 0.56 -13.61 6.20
N SER A 96 0.51 -13.75 4.87
CA SER A 96 1.71 -13.95 4.05
C SER A 96 2.56 -12.68 3.91
N GLY A 97 2.05 -11.52 4.36
CA GLY A 97 2.71 -10.23 4.21
C GLY A 97 2.68 -9.69 2.77
N PHE A 98 1.81 -10.22 1.91
CA PHE A 98 1.73 -9.84 0.50
C PHE A 98 1.69 -8.31 0.29
N PHE A 99 0.80 -7.62 1.00
CA PHE A 99 0.63 -6.17 0.91
C PHE A 99 1.78 -5.35 1.51
N LEU A 100 2.66 -5.99 2.29
CA LEU A 100 3.80 -5.35 2.95
C LEU A 100 5.09 -5.52 2.14
N THR A 101 5.27 -6.69 1.51
CA THR A 101 6.56 -7.07 0.93
C THR A 101 6.55 -7.33 -0.57
N ALA A 102 5.39 -7.61 -1.17
CA ALA A 102 5.29 -7.99 -2.58
C ALA A 102 4.50 -6.99 -3.44
N ALA A 103 3.57 -6.24 -2.84
CA ALA A 103 2.79 -5.22 -3.53
C ALA A 103 3.64 -3.96 -3.81
N HIS A 104 4.30 -3.93 -4.97
CA HIS A 104 5.19 -2.84 -5.36
C HIS A 104 4.52 -1.78 -6.22
N ASP A 105 3.41 -2.09 -6.88
CA ASP A 105 2.61 -1.12 -7.62
C ASP A 105 1.73 -0.29 -6.66
N PRO A 106 1.95 1.04 -6.52
CA PRO A 106 1.06 1.90 -5.76
C PRO A 106 -0.38 1.86 -6.26
N GLY A 107 -0.57 1.53 -7.54
CA GLY A 107 -1.89 1.46 -8.13
C GLY A 107 -2.78 0.35 -7.60
N LEU A 108 -2.22 -0.71 -7.03
CA LEU A 108 -2.96 -1.75 -6.35
C LEU A 108 -3.81 -1.19 -5.18
N LEU A 109 -3.40 -0.08 -4.56
CA LEU A 109 -4.21 0.58 -3.52
C LEU A 109 -5.55 1.06 -4.07
N ALA A 110 -5.56 1.60 -5.30
CA ALA A 110 -6.81 2.01 -5.95
C ALA A 110 -7.70 0.80 -6.28
N VAL A 111 -7.09 -0.33 -6.69
CA VAL A 111 -7.78 -1.61 -6.93
C VAL A 111 -8.45 -2.12 -5.66
N LEU A 112 -7.72 -2.15 -4.54
CA LEU A 112 -8.31 -2.59 -3.27
C LEU A 112 -9.47 -1.68 -2.87
N LYS A 113 -9.32 -0.36 -3.03
CA LYS A 113 -10.35 0.62 -2.65
C LYS A 113 -11.60 0.59 -3.53
N SER A 114 -11.53 0.04 -4.75
CA SER A 114 -12.72 -0.18 -5.57
C SER A 114 -13.50 -1.43 -5.20
N LEU A 115 -12.97 -2.31 -4.34
CA LEU A 115 -13.70 -3.48 -3.85
C LEU A 115 -14.91 -3.06 -2.99
N PRO A 116 -16.01 -3.83 -3.04
CA PRO A 116 -17.16 -3.59 -2.17
C PRO A 116 -16.73 -3.58 -0.69
N ARG A 117 -17.05 -2.53 0.05
CA ARG A 117 -16.71 -2.43 1.49
C ARG A 117 -17.91 -2.72 2.36
N ALA A 118 -17.66 -3.31 3.53
CA ALA A 118 -18.65 -3.31 4.60
C ALA A 118 -19.03 -1.84 4.91
N ARG A 119 -20.30 -1.51 4.72
CA ARG A 119 -20.84 -0.19 5.09
C ARG A 119 -21.00 -0.16 6.61
N ALA A 120 -20.66 0.97 7.25
CA ALA A 120 -21.11 1.19 8.63
C ALA A 120 -22.64 1.05 8.69
N SER A 121 -23.12 0.40 9.76
CA SER A 121 -24.54 0.50 10.10
C SER A 121 -24.86 1.98 10.34
N ARG A 122 -26.08 2.41 9.99
CA ARG A 122 -26.50 3.81 10.23
C ARG A 122 -26.49 4.18 11.72
N ASP A 123 -26.49 3.18 12.61
CA ASP A 123 -26.53 3.35 14.05
C ASP A 123 -25.12 3.44 14.68
N ASP A 124 -24.08 3.02 13.95
CA ASP A 124 -22.67 3.23 14.31
C ASP A 124 -22.14 4.52 13.68
N GLU A 125 -22.65 5.66 14.14
CA GLU A 125 -22.14 6.98 13.79
C GLU A 125 -20.69 7.15 14.29
N GLY A 126 -19.71 6.59 13.56
CA GLY A 126 -18.31 6.99 13.71
C GLY A 126 -17.25 5.92 13.43
N GLN A 127 -17.58 4.64 13.42
CA GLN A 127 -16.59 3.57 13.29
C GLN A 127 -17.12 2.42 12.41
N SER A 128 -16.79 2.46 11.13
CA SER A 128 -17.02 1.30 10.26
C SER A 128 -16.11 0.15 10.68
N ALA A 129 -16.68 -1.02 10.97
CA ALA A 129 -15.92 -2.25 11.17
C ALA A 129 -14.92 -2.46 10.04
N MET A 130 -13.70 -2.87 10.39
CA MET A 130 -12.62 -3.12 9.45
C MET A 130 -12.70 -4.57 8.98
N ASP A 131 -13.23 -4.78 7.79
CA ASP A 131 -13.16 -6.09 7.13
C ASP A 131 -11.70 -6.41 6.74
N SER A 132 -11.43 -7.67 6.39
CA SER A 132 -10.07 -8.12 6.04
C SER A 132 -9.47 -7.30 4.90
N TRP A 133 -10.28 -6.89 3.93
CA TRP A 133 -9.85 -6.08 2.79
C TRP A 133 -9.52 -4.64 3.21
N ALA A 134 -10.25 -4.07 4.17
CA ALA A 134 -9.99 -2.74 4.72
C ALA A 134 -8.70 -2.77 5.53
N LEU A 135 -8.47 -3.84 6.28
CA LEU A 135 -7.20 -4.09 6.95
C LEU A 135 -6.03 -4.19 5.95
N SER A 136 -6.20 -4.93 4.84
CA SER A 136 -5.19 -5.01 3.77
C SER A 136 -4.83 -3.64 3.19
N SER A 137 -5.84 -2.82 2.88
CA SER A 137 -5.63 -1.45 2.39
C SER A 137 -4.91 -0.58 3.43
N GLN A 138 -5.32 -0.66 4.70
CA GLN A 138 -4.66 0.08 5.78
C GLN A 138 -3.18 -0.33 5.93
N GLN A 139 -2.87 -1.62 5.86
CA GLN A 139 -1.50 -2.14 5.95
C GLN A 139 -0.62 -1.58 4.83
N MET A 140 -1.13 -1.57 3.60
CA MET A 140 -0.44 -1.01 2.45
C MET A 140 -0.20 0.51 2.61
N VAL A 141 -1.23 1.25 3.05
CA VAL A 141 -1.12 2.70 3.33
C VAL A 141 -0.08 2.99 4.41
N LEU A 142 -0.11 2.26 5.52
CA LEU A 142 0.84 2.46 6.62
C LEU A 142 2.28 2.14 6.17
N THR A 143 2.47 1.11 5.36
CA THR A 143 3.76 0.79 4.75
C THR A 143 4.27 1.94 3.87
N TYR A 144 3.41 2.52 3.03
CA TYR A 144 3.78 3.69 2.24
C TYR A 144 4.07 4.91 3.09
N VAL A 145 3.27 5.17 4.12
CA VAL A 145 3.52 6.27 5.06
C VAL A 145 4.90 6.13 5.68
N ASP A 146 5.27 4.94 6.18
CA ASP A 146 6.57 4.73 6.82
C ASP A 146 7.74 4.85 5.82
N GLN A 147 7.59 4.31 4.61
CA GLN A 147 8.58 4.47 3.53
C GLN A 147 8.74 5.95 3.12
N LEU A 148 7.65 6.65 2.88
CA LEU A 148 7.64 8.06 2.47
C LEU A 148 8.15 8.97 3.59
N ARG A 149 7.85 8.67 4.85
CA ARG A 149 8.43 9.35 6.01
C ARG A 149 9.94 9.18 6.04
N ALA A 150 10.45 7.95 5.91
CA ALA A 150 11.89 7.69 5.87
C ALA A 150 12.54 8.45 4.69
N MET A 151 11.91 8.41 3.51
CA MET A 151 12.36 9.13 2.32
C MET A 151 12.35 10.66 2.50
N SER A 152 11.41 11.23 3.27
CA SER A 152 11.36 12.67 3.52
C SER A 152 12.52 13.19 4.37
N GLN A 153 13.18 12.30 5.12
CA GLN A 153 14.28 12.62 6.02
C GLN A 153 15.65 12.25 5.44
N ALA A 154 15.68 11.42 4.39
CA ALA A 154 16.91 10.94 3.76
C ALA A 154 17.52 11.99 2.81
N PRO A 155 18.80 12.37 2.97
CA PRO A 155 19.51 13.19 2.00
C PRO A 155 19.53 12.53 0.61
N GLY A 156 19.25 13.28 -0.46
CA GLY A 156 19.27 12.76 -1.83
C GLY A 156 18.11 11.81 -2.20
N SER A 157 17.05 11.80 -1.40
CA SER A 157 15.84 11.01 -1.65
C SER A 157 15.20 11.29 -3.01
N ARG A 158 14.52 10.28 -3.57
CA ARG A 158 13.70 10.41 -4.78
C ARG A 158 12.40 11.20 -4.56
N LEU A 159 12.05 11.49 -3.30
CA LEU A 159 10.88 12.27 -2.94
C LEU A 159 11.17 13.77 -3.17
N SER A 160 10.59 14.33 -4.22
CA SER A 160 10.83 15.72 -4.61
C SER A 160 9.94 16.66 -3.79
N PRO A 161 10.47 17.73 -3.16
CA PRO A 161 9.66 18.71 -2.43
C PRO A 161 8.54 19.31 -3.29
N ASN A 162 7.33 19.44 -2.75
CA ASN A 162 6.16 19.88 -3.53
C ASN A 162 5.23 20.83 -2.75
N GLN A 163 5.75 21.93 -2.24
CA GLN A 163 4.99 22.86 -1.38
C GLN A 163 3.81 23.53 -2.09
N LYS A 164 3.96 23.91 -3.36
CA LYS A 164 2.92 24.64 -4.12
C LYS A 164 1.97 23.73 -4.90
N GLY A 165 2.35 22.49 -5.16
CA GLY A 165 1.58 21.53 -5.96
C GLY A 165 0.97 20.39 -5.15
N PHE A 166 0.98 20.46 -3.81
CA PHE A 166 0.33 19.44 -2.99
C PHE A 166 -1.20 19.57 -3.10
N PRO A 167 -1.96 18.49 -3.34
CA PRO A 167 -3.36 18.64 -3.75
C PRO A 167 -4.36 19.00 -2.66
N VAL A 168 -3.94 19.02 -1.40
CA VAL A 168 -4.82 19.21 -0.23
C VAL A 168 -4.19 20.27 0.66
N ARG A 169 -4.99 21.22 1.16
CA ARG A 169 -4.47 22.24 2.08
C ARG A 169 -4.40 21.70 3.51
N PRO A 170 -3.42 22.14 4.33
CA PRO A 170 -3.45 21.82 5.74
C PRO A 170 -4.68 22.46 6.38
N HIS A 171 -5.14 21.90 7.50
CA HIS A 171 -6.16 22.55 8.32
C HIS A 171 -5.66 23.93 8.78
N ARG A 172 -6.57 24.90 9.00
CA ARG A 172 -6.23 26.30 9.35
C ARG A 172 -5.31 26.48 10.57
N ASN A 173 -5.30 25.51 11.49
CA ASN A 173 -4.48 25.52 12.70
C ASN A 173 -3.29 24.54 12.61
N ALA A 174 -3.00 24.02 11.43
CA ALA A 174 -1.89 23.12 11.17
C ALA A 174 -1.02 23.68 10.03
N GLU A 175 0.26 23.30 10.04
CA GLU A 175 1.19 23.59 8.95
C GLU A 175 1.80 22.28 8.46
N PHE A 176 2.08 22.18 7.17
CA PHE A 176 2.83 21.04 6.65
C PHE A 176 4.31 21.23 6.97
N ASP A 177 4.83 20.39 7.86
CA ASP A 177 6.26 20.25 8.13
C ASP A 177 7.02 19.79 6.88
N PHE A 178 6.34 18.99 6.04
CA PHE A 178 6.88 18.49 4.79
C PHE A 178 5.77 18.23 3.77
N THR A 179 6.05 18.51 2.49
CA THR A 179 5.29 17.98 1.36
C THR A 179 6.25 17.51 0.26
N GLY A 180 5.94 16.37 -0.35
CA GLY A 180 6.74 15.80 -1.43
C GLY A 180 5.93 14.95 -2.39
N MET A 181 6.55 14.63 -3.52
CA MET A 181 5.95 13.84 -4.59
C MET A 181 6.99 12.89 -5.20
N ILE A 182 6.57 11.66 -5.46
CA ILE A 182 7.23 10.72 -6.37
C ILE A 182 6.39 10.68 -7.64
N ARG A 183 7.06 10.79 -8.80
CA ARG A 183 6.43 10.62 -10.11
C ARG A 183 7.06 9.43 -10.81
N LEU A 184 6.23 8.46 -11.16
CA LEU A 184 6.58 7.31 -11.98
C LEU A 184 5.95 7.55 -13.36
N THR A 185 6.75 8.06 -14.28
CA THR A 185 6.32 8.32 -15.66
C THR A 185 6.91 7.24 -16.56
N PRO A 186 6.08 6.52 -17.36
CA PRO A 186 6.59 5.64 -18.40
C PRO A 186 7.38 6.44 -19.44
N ASN A 187 8.38 5.82 -20.08
CA ASN A 187 9.10 6.44 -21.19
C ASN A 187 8.26 6.33 -22.48
N PRO A 188 7.71 7.45 -23.00
CA PRO A 188 6.82 7.40 -24.18
C PRO A 188 7.57 6.99 -25.46
N ALA A 189 8.90 7.12 -25.51
CA ALA A 189 9.70 6.67 -26.66
C ALA A 189 9.91 5.16 -26.69
N ASN A 190 9.49 4.44 -25.63
CA ASN A 190 9.68 3.02 -25.48
C ASN A 190 8.34 2.28 -25.66
N PRO A 191 8.15 1.53 -26.76
CA PRO A 191 6.90 0.79 -26.99
C PRO A 191 6.55 -0.20 -25.89
N ALA A 192 7.55 -0.74 -25.18
CA ALA A 192 7.34 -1.64 -24.03
C ALA A 192 6.75 -0.93 -22.81
N GLU A 193 6.71 0.40 -22.77
CA GLU A 193 6.16 1.17 -21.64
C GLU A 193 4.85 1.87 -21.99
N ALA A 194 4.36 1.72 -23.23
CA ALA A 194 3.16 2.38 -23.72
C ALA A 194 1.88 1.99 -22.94
N SER A 195 1.86 0.80 -22.35
CA SER A 195 0.74 0.29 -21.54
C SER A 195 0.90 0.53 -20.04
N ILE A 196 1.99 1.16 -19.62
CA ILE A 196 2.26 1.46 -18.21
C ILE A 196 1.60 2.79 -17.83
N ALA A 197 0.90 2.80 -16.71
CA ALA A 197 0.20 3.99 -16.23
C ALA A 197 1.18 5.00 -15.61
N GLU A 198 0.93 6.29 -15.83
CA GLU A 198 1.61 7.32 -15.04
C GLU A 198 1.09 7.25 -13.60
N THR A 199 2.00 7.18 -12.62
CA THR A 199 1.63 7.14 -11.20
C THR A 199 2.30 8.28 -10.44
N ARG A 200 1.52 9.02 -9.66
CA ARG A 200 2.01 10.08 -8.76
C ARG A 200 1.66 9.74 -7.34
N VAL A 201 2.66 9.73 -6.47
CA VAL A 201 2.49 9.51 -5.03
C VAL A 201 2.85 10.79 -4.31
N TYR A 202 1.87 11.43 -3.70
CA TYR A 202 2.05 12.62 -2.88
C TYR A 202 2.10 12.22 -1.42
N TYR A 203 2.99 12.87 -0.68
CA TYR A 203 3.12 12.71 0.77
C TYR A 203 3.18 14.08 1.44
N ALA A 204 2.42 14.25 2.51
CA ALA A 204 2.56 15.39 3.40
C ALA A 204 2.54 14.96 4.86
N ARG A 205 3.30 15.67 5.68
CA ARG A 205 3.28 15.54 7.14
C ARG A 205 2.97 16.90 7.74
N ALA A 206 2.02 16.94 8.66
CA ALA A 206 1.69 18.11 9.46
C ALA A 206 1.70 17.75 10.95
N SER A 207 2.10 18.72 11.75
CA SER A 207 1.95 18.69 13.20
C SER A 207 0.77 19.59 13.59
N PHE A 208 -0.04 19.13 14.53
CA PHE A 208 -1.22 19.84 14.99
C PHE A 208 -1.33 19.78 16.52
N SER A 209 -1.41 20.95 17.16
CA SER A 209 -1.59 21.05 18.61
C SER A 209 -2.94 21.72 18.90
N PRO A 210 -3.98 20.97 19.31
CA PRO A 210 -5.26 21.58 19.62
C PRO A 210 -5.13 22.50 20.84
N LYS A 211 -5.75 23.67 20.79
CA LYS A 211 -5.85 24.58 21.94
C LYS A 211 -7.15 24.33 22.72
N LYS A 212 -8.15 23.77 22.05
CA LYS A 212 -9.48 23.43 22.58
C LYS A 212 -9.97 22.11 22.00
N ALA A 213 -10.86 21.40 22.70
CA ALA A 213 -11.43 20.14 22.23
C ALA A 213 -12.06 20.24 20.82
N ARG A 214 -12.73 21.36 20.53
CA ARG A 214 -13.31 21.67 19.22
C ARG A 214 -12.28 21.70 18.08
N ASP A 215 -11.01 22.02 18.37
CA ASP A 215 -9.99 22.06 17.33
C ASP A 215 -9.71 20.65 16.79
N SER A 216 -9.79 19.61 17.64
CA SER A 216 -9.66 18.22 17.22
C SER A 216 -10.82 17.79 16.32
N GLU A 217 -12.06 18.17 16.67
CA GLU A 217 -13.25 17.91 15.85
C GLU A 217 -13.17 18.61 14.49
N ASP A 218 -12.74 19.88 14.47
CA ASP A 218 -12.58 20.67 13.24
C ASP A 218 -11.52 20.06 12.31
N VAL A 219 -10.38 19.58 12.85
CA VAL A 219 -9.35 18.87 12.08
C VAL A 219 -9.91 17.59 11.46
N MET A 220 -10.61 16.77 12.26
CA MET A 220 -11.24 15.55 11.76
C MET A 220 -12.24 15.84 10.64
N LYS A 221 -13.08 16.85 10.82
CA LYS A 221 -14.07 17.28 9.83
C LYS A 221 -13.42 17.78 8.54
N HIS A 222 -12.35 18.57 8.64
CA HIS A 222 -11.58 19.08 7.50
C HIS A 222 -11.05 17.94 6.63
N TYR A 223 -10.32 17.01 7.22
CA TYR A 223 -9.73 15.92 6.46
C TYR A 223 -10.77 14.90 6.00
N LYS A 224 -11.82 14.63 6.79
CA LYS A 224 -12.93 13.76 6.35
C LYS A 224 -13.63 14.33 5.11
N SER A 225 -13.84 15.65 5.08
CA SER A 225 -14.38 16.35 3.92
C SER A 225 -13.43 16.29 2.72
N ALA A 226 -12.13 16.47 2.93
CA ALA A 226 -11.13 16.43 1.86
C ALA A 226 -11.00 15.04 1.22
N VAL A 227 -10.99 14.00 2.05
CA VAL A 227 -10.93 12.59 1.63
C VAL A 227 -12.23 12.16 0.93
N SER A 228 -13.38 12.70 1.36
CA SER A 228 -14.71 12.24 0.92
C SER A 228 -14.90 10.73 1.12
N GLY A 229 -14.35 10.20 2.22
CA GLY A 229 -14.25 8.77 2.47
C GLY A 229 -14.76 8.32 3.84
N VAL A 230 -14.36 7.12 4.24
CA VAL A 230 -14.80 6.46 5.47
C VAL A 230 -13.80 6.73 6.59
N GLN A 231 -14.30 7.13 7.75
CA GLN A 231 -13.48 7.22 8.96
C GLN A 231 -13.45 5.86 9.66
N ARG A 232 -12.24 5.41 10.01
CA ARG A 232 -11.98 4.14 10.70
C ARG A 232 -11.05 4.40 11.87
N SER A 233 -11.43 3.95 13.07
CA SER A 233 -10.57 4.00 14.24
C SER A 233 -9.86 2.66 14.39
N ASP A 234 -8.55 2.69 14.55
CA ASP A 234 -7.73 1.53 14.88
C ASP A 234 -7.15 1.75 16.27
N GLN A 235 -7.90 1.26 17.26
CA GLN A 235 -7.53 1.41 18.68
C GLN A 235 -6.24 0.66 19.00
N THR A 236 -5.98 -0.48 18.33
CA THR A 236 -4.77 -1.29 18.54
C THR A 236 -3.52 -0.52 18.16
N ARG A 237 -3.57 0.26 17.07
CA ARG A 237 -2.44 1.09 16.61
C ARG A 237 -2.52 2.55 17.07
N GLY A 238 -3.51 2.91 17.89
CA GLY A 238 -3.69 4.27 18.40
C GLY A 238 -3.84 5.32 17.29
N LEU A 239 -4.54 4.98 16.19
CA LEU A 239 -4.67 5.88 15.04
C LEU A 239 -6.11 5.98 14.52
N THR A 240 -6.39 7.11 13.89
CA THR A 240 -7.57 7.26 13.03
C THR A 240 -7.13 7.30 11.57
N TRP A 241 -7.78 6.48 10.75
CA TRP A 241 -7.58 6.43 9.31
C TRP A 241 -8.81 6.96 8.59
N LEU A 242 -8.61 7.94 7.72
CA LEU A 242 -9.61 8.39 6.77
C LEU A 242 -9.30 7.77 5.41
N ASP A 243 -10.14 6.83 5.02
CA ASP A 243 -10.00 5.97 3.84
C ASP A 243 -10.83 6.52 2.67
N GLY A 244 -10.17 7.11 1.67
CA GLY A 244 -10.81 7.62 0.46
C GLY A 244 -10.29 6.98 -0.81
N GLY A 245 -11.23 6.65 -1.70
CA GLY A 245 -10.97 6.27 -3.09
C GLY A 245 -11.93 7.02 -4.00
N LYS A 246 -11.43 7.53 -5.13
CA LYS A 246 -12.23 8.24 -6.13
C LYS A 246 -11.75 7.90 -7.53
N ALA A 247 -12.69 7.53 -8.40
CA ALA A 247 -12.47 7.59 -9.84
C ALA A 247 -12.54 9.06 -10.29
N GLY A 248 -11.49 9.54 -10.94
CA GLY A 248 -11.43 10.82 -11.62
C GLY A 248 -12.05 10.75 -13.03
N GLY A 249 -12.07 11.89 -13.72
CA GLY A 249 -12.40 11.93 -15.14
C GLY A 249 -11.29 11.30 -15.99
N SER A 250 -11.64 10.86 -17.20
CA SER A 250 -10.70 10.36 -18.21
C SER A 250 -9.81 9.19 -17.76
N GLY A 251 -10.35 8.23 -17.00
CA GLY A 251 -9.60 7.03 -16.59
C GLY A 251 -8.61 7.26 -15.44
N THR A 252 -8.59 8.44 -14.81
CA THR A 252 -7.74 8.66 -13.63
C THR A 252 -8.34 7.96 -12.41
N ARG A 253 -7.53 7.26 -11.60
CA ARG A 253 -7.94 6.68 -10.31
C ARG A 253 -7.13 7.32 -9.19
N ARG A 254 -7.78 7.67 -8.07
CA ARG A 254 -7.14 8.34 -6.95
C ARG A 254 -7.47 7.67 -5.62
N SER A 255 -6.43 7.32 -4.87
CA SER A 255 -6.51 7.05 -3.43
C SER A 255 -6.11 8.31 -2.67
N MET A 256 -6.86 8.65 -1.63
CA MET A 256 -6.44 9.63 -0.63
C MET A 256 -6.61 9.03 0.76
N ASP A 257 -5.53 9.05 1.53
CA ASP A 257 -5.44 8.46 2.85
C ASP A 257 -4.90 9.48 3.83
N VAL A 258 -5.59 9.63 4.96
CA VAL A 258 -5.11 10.47 6.06
C VAL A 258 -4.99 9.62 7.31
N ILE A 259 -3.78 9.58 7.87
CA ILE A 259 -3.47 8.94 9.14
C ILE A 259 -3.28 10.02 10.18
N ILE A 260 -4.08 9.96 11.25
CA ILE A 260 -4.01 10.87 12.38
C ILE A 260 -3.61 10.05 13.59
N ARG A 261 -2.44 10.34 14.16
CA ARG A 261 -1.94 9.71 15.39
C ARG A 261 -1.84 10.74 16.49
N GLU A 262 -2.19 10.35 17.71
CA GLU A 262 -1.80 11.10 18.89
C GLU A 262 -0.27 11.01 19.03
N GLY A 263 0.38 12.15 18.96
CA GLY A 263 1.79 12.30 19.28
C GLY A 263 1.98 12.18 20.78
N THR A 264 2.67 11.11 21.19
CA THR A 264 3.26 11.05 22.53
C THR A 264 4.22 12.23 22.68
N VAL A 265 4.00 13.06 23.69
CA VAL A 265 4.88 14.18 24.04
C VAL A 265 6.24 13.61 24.43
N GLY A 266 7.20 13.59 23.50
CA GLY A 266 8.53 13.02 23.74
C GLY A 266 9.42 12.88 22.49
N THR A 267 9.92 14.02 22.00
CA THR A 267 11.26 14.19 21.41
C THR A 267 11.53 13.63 19.98
N PRO A 268 12.28 14.36 19.12
CA PRO A 268 12.61 13.98 17.75
C PRO A 268 13.79 13.00 17.71
N GLY A 269 13.71 11.98 16.84
CA GLY A 269 14.83 11.08 16.53
C GLY A 269 15.06 10.00 17.58
N GLY A 270 14.34 8.88 17.46
CA GLY A 270 14.60 7.67 18.23
C GLY A 270 13.92 6.49 17.54
N GLY A 271 14.71 5.52 17.08
CA GLY A 271 14.24 4.43 16.24
C GLY A 271 13.19 3.56 16.93
N ALA A 272 12.08 3.33 16.25
CA ALA A 272 11.32 2.10 16.43
C ALA A 272 11.94 1.07 15.47
N ASP A 273 12.93 0.36 16.00
CA ASP A 273 13.57 -0.78 15.36
C ASP A 273 12.52 -1.87 15.07
N GLY A 274 12.70 -2.57 13.96
CA GLY A 274 11.76 -3.58 13.46
C GLY A 274 11.62 -4.77 14.41
N GLY A 275 10.51 -4.81 15.14
CA GLY A 275 10.11 -5.96 15.95
C GLY A 275 9.51 -7.08 15.10
N ARG A 276 10.38 -7.95 14.58
CA ARG A 276 10.06 -9.30 14.09
C ARG A 276 9.12 -10.03 15.05
N MET A 277 8.12 -10.71 14.49
CA MET A 277 7.33 -11.73 15.20
C MET A 277 8.23 -12.80 15.83
N GLY A 278 7.95 -13.15 17.09
CA GLY A 278 8.44 -14.37 17.71
C GLY A 278 8.27 -14.37 19.23
N GLY A 279 7.39 -15.24 19.75
CA GLY A 279 7.47 -15.70 21.14
C GLY A 279 6.15 -15.68 21.91
N MET A 280 5.48 -16.84 21.96
CA MET A 280 4.55 -17.21 23.03
C MET A 280 5.23 -17.14 24.40
N ALA A 281 4.56 -16.54 25.39
CA ALA A 281 4.55 -17.00 26.79
C ALA A 281 3.31 -16.43 27.50
N GLY A 282 2.62 -17.30 28.25
CA GLY A 282 1.27 -17.16 28.78
C GLY A 282 1.06 -16.25 30.01
N PRO A 283 -0.02 -16.47 30.78
CA PRO A 283 -0.93 -15.42 31.20
C PRO A 283 -0.64 -14.88 32.61
N THR A 284 -0.92 -13.59 32.81
CA THR A 284 -1.16 -13.04 34.15
C THR A 284 -2.39 -12.15 34.10
N GLY A 285 -3.41 -12.59 34.85
CA GLY A 285 -4.71 -11.95 34.96
C GLY A 285 -4.67 -10.53 35.51
N GLY A 286 -5.69 -9.79 35.12
CA GLY A 286 -6.09 -8.52 35.69
C GLY A 286 -7.46 -8.19 35.12
N GLU A 287 -8.50 -8.40 35.93
CA GLU A 287 -9.86 -7.96 35.64
C GLU A 287 -9.85 -6.46 35.35
N PHE A 288 -10.26 -6.07 34.14
CA PHE A 288 -10.71 -4.70 33.86
C PHE A 288 -12.16 -4.76 33.38
N ALA A 289 -13.06 -4.85 34.35
CA ALA A 289 -14.40 -4.32 34.20
C ALA A 289 -14.32 -2.80 34.44
N GLY A 290 -14.72 -2.00 33.45
CA GLY A 290 -14.75 -0.56 33.60
C GLY A 290 -15.01 0.16 32.30
N GLY A 291 -16.28 0.26 31.91
CA GLY A 291 -16.71 1.26 30.96
C GLY A 291 -16.42 2.66 31.51
N GLY A 292 -15.77 3.49 30.71
CA GLY A 292 -15.59 4.92 30.93
C GLY A 292 -15.41 5.56 29.55
N ALA A 293 -16.47 6.13 28.98
CA ALA A 293 -16.77 7.56 29.12
C ALA A 293 -15.60 8.44 28.66
N MET A 294 -15.70 8.90 27.41
CA MET A 294 -14.97 10.02 26.84
C MET A 294 -14.95 11.18 27.84
N GLY A 295 -13.79 11.43 28.46
CA GLY A 295 -13.62 12.42 29.52
C GLY A 295 -12.24 13.07 29.49
N GLY A 296 -12.16 14.18 28.75
CA GLY A 296 -11.32 15.37 29.00
C GLY A 296 -9.87 15.19 29.48
N GLY A 297 -8.92 15.31 28.55
CA GLY A 297 -7.53 15.64 28.82
C GLY A 297 -7.01 16.68 27.84
N ALA A 298 -6.33 17.71 28.34
CA ALA A 298 -5.78 18.80 27.56
C ALA A 298 -4.74 18.30 26.53
N GLY A 299 -5.15 18.29 25.27
CA GLY A 299 -4.36 18.51 24.05
C GLY A 299 -3.07 17.71 23.88
N GLY A 300 -3.18 16.41 23.61
CA GLY A 300 -2.09 15.70 22.93
C GLY A 300 -1.78 16.37 21.58
N ASN A 301 -0.50 16.51 21.24
CA ASN A 301 -0.11 16.90 19.88
C ASN A 301 -0.53 15.79 18.93
N TYR A 302 -0.91 16.09 17.69
CA TYR A 302 -1.23 15.09 16.68
C TYR A 302 -0.21 15.19 15.54
N VAL A 303 0.12 14.04 14.98
CA VAL A 303 0.79 13.94 13.70
C VAL A 303 -0.24 13.53 12.66
N ILE A 304 -0.33 14.32 11.60
CA ILE A 304 -1.24 14.11 10.47
C ILE A 304 -0.39 13.80 9.25
N GLU A 305 -0.56 12.62 8.68
CA GLU A 305 0.12 12.20 7.47
C GLU A 305 -0.90 11.97 6.37
N VAL A 306 -0.67 12.60 5.22
CA VAL A 306 -1.54 12.53 4.04
C VAL A 306 -0.78 11.82 2.94
N VAL A 307 -1.32 10.72 2.43
CA VAL A 307 -0.83 10.02 1.25
C VAL A 307 -1.89 10.10 0.17
N ILE A 308 -1.46 10.45 -1.05
CA ILE A 308 -2.34 10.46 -2.22
C ILE A 308 -1.65 9.66 -3.31
N VAL A 309 -2.32 8.63 -3.83
CA VAL A 309 -1.87 7.90 -5.00
C VAL A 309 -2.79 8.26 -6.16
N GLU A 310 -2.23 8.88 -7.19
CA GLU A 310 -2.93 9.19 -8.43
C GLU A 310 -2.36 8.32 -9.55
N ILE A 311 -3.26 7.66 -10.27
CA ILE A 311 -2.97 6.83 -11.43
C ILE A 311 -3.65 7.48 -12.62
N ALA A 312 -2.91 7.72 -13.68
CA ALA A 312 -3.45 8.09 -14.98
C ALA A 312 -3.13 6.96 -15.97
N ASP A 313 -4.14 6.17 -16.30
CA ASP A 313 -4.01 5.10 -17.28
C ASP A 313 -3.81 5.70 -18.69
N PRO A 314 -3.03 5.03 -19.57
CA PRO A 314 -2.84 5.49 -20.93
C PRO A 314 -4.20 5.58 -21.65
N GLN A 315 -4.49 6.70 -22.30
CA GLN A 315 -5.69 6.75 -23.12
C GLN A 315 -5.54 5.74 -24.25
N PRO A 316 -6.53 4.85 -24.49
CA PRO A 316 -6.52 4.08 -25.73
C PRO A 316 -6.43 5.10 -26.87
N GLU A 317 -5.54 4.88 -27.84
CA GLU A 317 -5.55 5.66 -29.07
C GLU A 317 -6.99 5.64 -29.57
N ALA A 318 -7.70 6.76 -29.40
CA ALA A 318 -8.94 6.96 -30.10
C ALA A 318 -8.58 6.70 -31.57
N ALA A 319 -9.44 5.95 -32.26
CA ALA A 319 -9.42 5.81 -33.71
C ALA A 319 -9.66 7.17 -34.40
N ALA A 320 -8.86 8.18 -34.06
CA ALA A 320 -8.73 9.48 -34.66
C ALA A 320 -7.98 9.30 -35.97
N GLY A 321 -8.65 8.65 -36.92
CA GLY A 321 -8.12 8.40 -38.26
C GLY A 321 -9.05 7.65 -39.20
N ALA A 322 -10.09 6.95 -38.70
CA ALA A 322 -10.98 6.15 -39.56
C ALA A 322 -12.37 6.78 -39.81
N ALA A 323 -12.69 7.93 -39.22
CA ALA A 323 -13.96 8.64 -39.43
C ALA A 323 -13.81 9.97 -40.20
N ALA A 324 -12.61 10.27 -40.74
CA ALA A 324 -12.35 11.43 -41.60
C ALA A 324 -12.10 11.03 -43.07
N ALA A 325 -12.50 9.82 -43.46
CA ALA A 325 -12.44 9.33 -44.83
C ALA A 325 -13.70 8.49 -45.15
N LYS A 326 -14.86 9.16 -45.22
CA LYS A 326 -15.98 8.79 -46.08
C LYS A 326 -16.72 10.04 -46.52
#